data_AF-A0A943UV54-F1
#
_entry.id   AF-A0A943UV54-F1
#
_cell.length_a   1.000
_cell.length_b   1.000
_cell.length_c   1.000
_cell.angle_alpha   90.00
_cell.angle_beta   90.00
_cell.angle_gamma   90.00
#
_symmetry.space_group_name_H-M   'P 1'
#
loop_
_entity.id
_entity.type
_entity.pdbx_description
1 polymer ?
#
loop_
_entity_poly.entity_id
_entity_poly.type
_entity_poly.pdbx_seq_one_letter_code
_entity_poly.pdbx_strand_id
1 'polypeptide(L)'
;AIEPHAPAAAAPGAIDRFRAAYGLLLERMRAAYPQAEVWCCTLCPGRVAGCPSPTFAWNLRGAPFKSYNDAIRVAAREHGCNVADLEAFGIDYEAVDGTHPTARGMRQLSALIASCIEGAEPDERLLPADLFDETFRSGELCPGEACVGCEHARGTGSSWFLVCERNPS
;
A
#
# COMPACT_ATOMS: atom_id res chain seq x y z
N ALA A 1 20.02 4.86 -16.65
CA ALA A 1 18.77 5.42 -16.11
C ALA A 1 17.62 4.86 -16.93
N ILE A 2 16.54 4.39 -16.31
CA ILE A 2 15.31 4.06 -17.03
C ILE A 2 14.75 5.39 -17.53
N GLU A 3 14.49 5.53 -18.83
CA GLU A 3 13.91 6.77 -19.35
C GLU A 3 12.54 7.00 -18.71
N PRO A 4 12.23 8.22 -18.25
CA PRO A 4 10.93 8.52 -17.70
C PRO A 4 9.88 8.32 -18.80
N HIS A 5 9.01 7.33 -18.61
CA HIS A 5 7.85 7.16 -19.47
C HIS A 5 6.90 8.34 -19.22
N ALA A 6 6.30 8.85 -20.30
CA ALA A 6 5.25 9.85 -20.17
C ALA A 6 4.17 9.33 -19.20
N PRO A 7 3.75 10.13 -18.21
CA PRO A 7 2.68 9.74 -17.31
C PRO A 7 1.44 9.39 -18.12
N ALA A 8 0.91 8.20 -17.92
CA ALA A 8 -0.25 7.68 -18.66
C ALA A 8 -1.15 6.88 -17.72
N ALA A 9 -2.41 6.71 -18.09
CA ALA A 9 -3.31 5.81 -17.38
C ALA A 9 -2.76 4.37 -17.34
N ALA A 10 -3.22 3.58 -16.38
CA ALA A 10 -2.97 2.15 -16.36
C ALA A 10 -3.71 1.51 -17.55
N ALA A 11 -3.09 0.52 -18.20
CA ALA A 11 -3.75 -0.18 -19.29
C ALA A 11 -5.04 -0.87 -18.78
N PRO A 12 -6.13 -0.91 -19.58
CA PRO A 12 -7.40 -1.53 -19.19
C PRO A 12 -7.20 -2.92 -18.59
N GLY A 13 -7.91 -3.26 -17.50
CA GLY A 13 -7.75 -4.54 -16.80
C GLY A 13 -6.45 -4.69 -16.00
N ALA A 14 -5.80 -3.59 -15.61
CA ALA A 14 -4.57 -3.63 -14.81
C ALA A 14 -4.74 -4.38 -13.48
N ILE A 15 -5.86 -4.17 -12.79
CA ILE A 15 -6.17 -4.86 -11.53
C ILE A 15 -6.36 -6.36 -11.76
N ASP A 16 -7.08 -6.75 -12.82
CA ASP A 16 -7.29 -8.17 -13.14
C ASP A 16 -5.98 -8.88 -13.46
N ARG A 17 -5.09 -8.23 -14.23
CA ARG A 17 -3.75 -8.77 -14.51
C ARG A 17 -2.89 -8.86 -13.25
N PHE A 18 -2.96 -7.86 -12.36
CA PHE A 18 -2.29 -7.91 -11.07
C PHE A 18 -2.79 -9.10 -10.24
N ARG A 19 -4.11 -9.27 -10.11
CA ARG A 19 -4.72 -10.39 -9.39
C ARG A 19 -4.29 -11.73 -9.97
N ALA A 20 -4.31 -11.88 -11.30
CA ALA A 20 -3.89 -13.11 -11.96
C ALA A 20 -2.41 -13.43 -11.70
N ALA A 21 -1.52 -12.42 -11.78
CA ALA A 21 -0.11 -12.58 -11.49
C ALA A 21 0.15 -12.91 -10.01
N TYR A 22 -0.57 -12.26 -9.10
CA TYR A 22 -0.49 -12.52 -7.66
C TYR A 22 -0.99 -13.93 -7.31
N GLY A 23 -2.09 -14.39 -7.92
CA GLY A 23 -2.57 -15.77 -7.77
C GLY A 23 -1.54 -16.80 -8.25
N LEU A 24 -0.92 -16.56 -9.41
CA LEU A 24 0.16 -17.44 -9.91
C LEU A 24 1.38 -17.49 -8.96
N LEU A 25 1.73 -16.37 -8.32
CA LEU A 25 2.75 -16.35 -7.27
C LEU A 25 2.36 -17.26 -6.11
N LEU A 26 1.12 -17.14 -5.60
CA LEU A 26 0.63 -17.96 -4.49
C LEU A 26 0.55 -19.44 -4.83
N GLU A 27 0.05 -19.79 -6.02
CA GLU A 27 0.02 -21.17 -6.52
C GLU A 27 1.42 -21.80 -6.48
N ARG A 28 2.42 -21.09 -7.01
CA ARG A 28 3.81 -21.54 -7.02
C ARG A 28 4.39 -21.66 -5.61
N MET A 29 4.10 -20.71 -4.73
CA MET A 29 4.52 -20.76 -3.34
C MET A 29 3.94 -21.98 -2.61
N ARG A 30 2.64 -22.24 -2.76
CA ARG A 30 1.97 -23.40 -2.14
C ARG A 30 2.50 -24.72 -2.68
N ALA A 31 2.83 -24.80 -3.97
CA ALA A 31 3.44 -25.99 -4.57
C ALA A 31 4.88 -26.23 -4.07
N ALA A 32 5.69 -25.18 -3.98
CA ALA A 32 7.09 -25.28 -3.57
C ALA A 32 7.26 -25.49 -2.05
N TYR A 33 6.38 -24.89 -1.24
CA TYR A 33 6.48 -24.89 0.22
C TYR A 33 5.15 -25.30 0.87
N PRO A 34 4.69 -26.55 0.67
CA PRO A 34 3.35 -26.97 1.09
C PRO A 34 3.11 -26.91 2.61
N GLN A 35 4.19 -26.98 3.40
CA GLN A 35 4.16 -26.92 4.86
C GLN A 35 4.31 -25.49 5.43
N ALA A 36 4.64 -24.50 4.59
CA ALA A 36 4.80 -23.13 5.05
C ALA A 36 3.43 -22.45 5.21
N GLU A 37 3.31 -21.63 6.24
CA GLU A 37 2.25 -20.63 6.31
C GLU A 37 2.59 -19.46 5.38
N VAL A 38 1.62 -19.05 4.58
CA VAL A 38 1.78 -17.93 3.64
C VAL A 38 0.88 -16.81 4.08
N TRP A 39 1.48 -15.67 4.41
CA TRP A 39 0.79 -14.45 4.83
C TRP A 39 0.91 -13.38 3.76
N CYS A 40 -0.23 -12.99 3.20
CA CYS A 40 -0.33 -11.92 2.20
C CYS A 40 -0.59 -10.60 2.91
N CYS A 41 0.38 -9.68 2.86
CA CYS A 41 0.20 -8.34 3.41
C CYS A 41 -0.59 -7.48 2.43
N THR A 42 -1.64 -6.79 2.87
CA THR A 42 -2.20 -5.69 2.09
C THR A 42 -1.18 -4.53 2.04
N LEU A 43 -1.21 -3.78 0.95
CA LEU A 43 -0.42 -2.57 0.78
C LEU A 43 -0.88 -1.53 1.79
N CYS A 44 0.09 -0.77 2.33
CA CYS A 44 -0.12 0.34 3.24
C CYS A 44 0.33 1.65 2.56
N PRO A 45 -0.34 2.80 2.77
CA PRO A 45 0.10 4.06 2.18
C PRO A 45 1.39 4.57 2.84
N GLY A 46 2.31 5.10 2.04
CA GLY A 46 3.52 5.75 2.53
C GLY A 46 3.32 7.26 2.71
N ARG A 47 3.87 7.79 3.80
CA ARG A 47 3.87 9.22 4.14
C ARG A 47 5.28 9.79 4.17
N VAL A 48 5.54 10.85 3.42
CA VAL A 48 6.86 11.49 3.42
C VAL A 48 7.24 11.96 4.83
N ALA A 49 8.44 11.62 5.28
CA ALA A 49 8.93 11.96 6.60
C ALA A 49 8.84 13.47 6.89
N GLY A 50 8.31 13.81 8.08
CA GLY A 50 8.10 15.19 8.51
C GLY A 50 6.83 15.86 7.98
N CYS A 51 6.05 15.20 7.12
CA CYS A 51 4.76 15.73 6.69
C CYS A 51 3.65 15.42 7.71
N PRO A 52 2.90 16.43 8.19
CA PRO A 52 1.84 16.23 9.19
C PRO A 52 0.54 15.69 8.59
N SER A 53 0.40 15.69 7.27
CA SER A 53 -0.80 15.25 6.52
C SER A 53 -0.49 14.09 5.56
N PRO A 54 -1.51 13.30 5.17
CA PRO A 54 -1.32 12.21 4.21
C PRO A 54 -0.69 12.73 2.92
N THR A 55 0.29 11.99 2.39
CA THR A 55 0.99 12.36 1.16
C THR A 55 0.85 11.32 0.06
N PHE A 56 -0.02 10.31 0.21
CA PHE A 56 -0.06 9.19 -0.72
C PHE A 56 -0.92 9.48 -1.97
N ALA A 57 -0.45 9.07 -3.14
CA ALA A 57 -1.20 9.17 -4.40
C ALA A 57 -2.12 7.94 -4.62
N TRP A 58 -3.32 7.97 -4.00
CA TRP A 58 -4.26 6.83 -3.93
C TRP A 58 -4.76 6.26 -5.25
N ASN A 59 -4.77 7.04 -6.33
CA ASN A 59 -5.31 6.61 -7.62
C ASN A 59 -4.35 6.99 -8.77
N LEU A 60 -3.06 6.68 -8.59
CA LEU A 60 -1.95 7.21 -9.39
C LEU A 60 -2.27 7.25 -10.89
N ARG A 61 -2.48 6.09 -11.50
CA ARG A 61 -2.71 5.95 -12.94
C ARG A 61 -4.18 5.63 -13.28
N GLY A 62 -5.11 6.09 -12.44
CA GLY A 62 -6.53 5.71 -12.56
C GLY A 62 -6.80 4.25 -12.16
N ALA A 63 -5.87 3.63 -11.44
CA ALA A 63 -6.03 2.32 -10.82
C ALA A 63 -6.08 2.54 -9.30
N PRO A 64 -7.26 2.39 -8.65
CA PRO A 64 -7.39 2.69 -7.24
C PRO A 64 -6.54 1.77 -6.37
N PHE A 65 -5.84 2.34 -5.39
CA PHE A 65 -5.01 1.59 -4.42
C PHE A 65 -5.80 0.48 -3.72
N LYS A 66 -7.02 0.79 -3.28
CA LYS A 66 -7.93 -0.18 -2.65
C LYS A 66 -8.18 -1.41 -3.54
N SER A 67 -8.25 -1.24 -4.86
CA SER A 67 -8.49 -2.36 -5.78
C SER A 67 -7.33 -3.36 -5.80
N TYR A 68 -6.09 -2.92 -5.55
CA TYR A 68 -4.95 -3.83 -5.36
C TYR A 68 -5.08 -4.61 -4.05
N ASN A 69 -5.48 -3.96 -2.96
CA ASN A 69 -5.69 -4.62 -1.67
C ASN A 69 -6.86 -5.62 -1.73
N ASP A 70 -7.96 -5.28 -2.40
CA ASP A 70 -9.05 -6.21 -2.64
C ASP A 70 -8.59 -7.43 -3.46
N ALA A 71 -7.76 -7.23 -4.49
CA ALA A 71 -7.16 -8.32 -5.27
C ALA A 71 -6.25 -9.22 -4.42
N ILE A 72 -5.44 -8.66 -3.53
CA ILE A 72 -4.61 -9.43 -2.58
C ILE A 72 -5.48 -10.28 -1.66
N ARG A 73 -6.51 -9.67 -1.03
CA ARG A 73 -7.44 -10.37 -0.13
C ARG A 73 -8.14 -11.52 -0.84
N VAL A 74 -8.64 -11.30 -2.05
CA VAL A 74 -9.33 -12.33 -2.83
C VAL A 74 -8.37 -13.45 -3.20
N ALA A 75 -7.20 -13.14 -3.75
CA ALA A 75 -6.22 -14.15 -4.15
C ALA A 75 -5.74 -14.98 -2.95
N ALA A 76 -5.46 -14.35 -1.80
CA ALA A 76 -5.08 -15.05 -0.58
C ALA A 76 -6.14 -16.09 -0.17
N ARG A 77 -7.42 -15.69 -0.15
CA ARG A 77 -8.54 -16.60 0.17
C ARG A 77 -8.66 -17.75 -0.82
N GLU A 78 -8.59 -17.48 -2.12
CA GLU A 78 -8.71 -18.49 -3.18
C GLU A 78 -7.59 -19.55 -3.13
N HIS A 79 -6.41 -19.17 -2.65
CA HIS A 79 -5.25 -20.06 -2.52
C HIS A 79 -5.04 -20.59 -1.08
N GLY A 80 -5.99 -20.39 -0.17
CA GLY A 80 -5.91 -20.87 1.22
C GLY A 80 -4.74 -20.26 2.01
N CYS A 81 -4.36 -19.02 1.71
CA CYS A 81 -3.33 -18.26 2.40
C CYS A 81 -3.96 -17.31 3.44
N ASN A 82 -3.17 -16.91 4.42
CA ASN A 82 -3.55 -15.93 5.43
C ASN A 82 -3.44 -14.50 4.87
N VAL A 83 -4.20 -13.57 5.45
CA VAL A 83 -4.12 -12.14 5.13
C VAL A 83 -3.62 -11.39 6.36
N ALA A 84 -2.52 -10.65 6.22
CA ALA A 84 -2.15 -9.60 7.15
C ALA A 84 -2.71 -8.28 6.60
N ASP A 85 -3.82 -7.80 7.18
CA ASP A 85 -4.55 -6.65 6.63
C ASP A 85 -4.07 -5.32 7.22
N LEU A 86 -2.92 -4.85 6.73
CA LEU A 86 -2.31 -3.58 7.14
C LEU A 86 -3.19 -2.37 6.80
N GLU A 87 -3.87 -2.39 5.64
CA GLU A 87 -4.80 -1.32 5.23
C GLU A 87 -5.93 -1.11 6.25
N ALA A 88 -6.37 -2.17 6.94
CA ALA A 88 -7.46 -2.11 7.91
C ALA A 88 -7.12 -1.26 9.16
N PHE A 89 -5.83 -1.05 9.46
CA PHE A 89 -5.43 -0.15 10.54
C PHE A 89 -5.68 1.32 10.21
N GLY A 90 -5.83 1.68 8.93
CA GLY A 90 -6.13 3.05 8.51
C GLY A 90 -5.02 4.06 8.81
N ILE A 91 -3.76 3.60 8.81
CA ILE A 91 -2.58 4.43 9.07
C ILE A 91 -1.56 4.32 7.95
N ASP A 92 -0.78 5.37 7.77
CA ASP A 92 0.38 5.42 6.91
C ASP A 92 1.63 4.93 7.64
N TYR A 93 2.65 4.50 6.90
CA TYR A 93 4.02 4.39 7.41
C TYR A 93 4.90 5.54 6.91
N GLU A 94 5.96 5.86 7.66
CA GLU A 94 6.91 6.88 7.27
C GLU A 94 7.81 6.42 6.11
N ALA A 95 7.82 7.20 5.03
CA ALA A 95 8.48 6.92 3.77
C ALA A 95 9.41 8.08 3.35
N VAL A 96 10.35 7.78 2.47
CA VAL A 96 11.23 8.77 1.84
C VAL A 96 10.51 9.50 0.70
N ASP A 97 9.71 8.75 -0.08
CA ASP A 97 9.12 9.21 -1.34
C ASP A 97 7.67 8.71 -1.56
N GLY A 98 6.97 8.43 -0.46
CA GLY A 98 5.61 7.86 -0.48
C GLY A 98 5.56 6.36 -0.79
N THR A 99 6.69 5.71 -1.07
CA THR A 99 6.78 4.26 -1.37
C THR A 99 7.84 3.55 -0.55
N HIS A 100 9.04 4.12 -0.44
CA HIS A 100 10.16 3.47 0.23
C HIS A 100 10.19 3.85 1.71
N PRO A 101 10.07 2.89 2.64
CA PRO A 101 10.03 3.19 4.06
C PRO A 101 11.36 3.75 4.58
N THR A 102 11.29 4.64 5.57
CA THR A 102 12.46 5.02 6.38
C THR A 102 12.81 3.92 7.39
N ALA A 103 13.84 4.13 8.22
CA ALA A 103 14.11 3.25 9.36
C ALA A 103 12.96 3.22 10.39
N ARG A 104 12.18 4.30 10.53
CA ARG A 104 10.94 4.30 11.33
C ARG A 104 9.84 3.58 10.57
N GLY A 105 9.67 3.85 9.27
CA GLY A 105 8.73 3.16 8.39
C GLY A 105 8.85 1.64 8.41
N MET A 106 10.08 1.12 8.36
CA MET A 106 10.32 -0.32 8.45
C MET A 106 9.86 -0.91 9.80
N ARG A 107 10.08 -0.18 10.90
CA ARG A 107 9.61 -0.60 12.23
C ARG A 107 8.08 -0.55 12.33
N GLN A 108 7.46 0.47 11.75
CA GLN A 108 6.00 0.60 11.66
C GLN A 108 5.39 -0.57 10.89
N LEU A 109 5.89 -0.88 9.68
CA LEU A 109 5.43 -2.01 8.89
C LEU A 109 5.63 -3.34 9.63
N SER A 110 6.78 -3.53 10.29
CA SER A 110 7.04 -4.72 11.09
C SER A 110 6.04 -4.88 12.24
N ALA A 111 5.70 -3.79 12.93
CA ALA A 111 4.74 -3.82 14.03
C ALA A 111 3.34 -4.20 13.52
N LEU A 112 2.89 -3.58 12.42
CA LEU A 112 1.61 -3.91 11.79
C LEU A 112 1.51 -5.39 11.38
N ILE A 113 2.54 -5.90 10.70
CA ILE A 113 2.59 -7.30 10.26
C ILE A 113 2.56 -8.24 11.47
N ALA A 114 3.36 -7.97 12.50
CA ALA A 114 3.38 -8.78 13.72
C ALA A 114 2.00 -8.79 14.39
N SER A 115 1.35 -7.64 14.55
CA SER A 115 0.00 -7.55 15.12
C SER A 115 -1.03 -8.37 14.34
N CYS A 116 -0.98 -8.36 13.00
CA CYS A 116 -1.85 -9.22 12.20
C CYS A 116 -1.60 -10.72 12.43
N ILE A 117 -0.32 -11.13 12.47
CA ILE A 117 0.05 -12.54 12.65
C ILE A 117 -0.33 -13.04 14.05
N GLU A 118 -0.20 -12.18 15.06
CA GLU A 118 -0.57 -12.46 16.45
C GLU A 118 -2.10 -12.46 16.68
N GLY A 119 -2.90 -12.14 15.64
CA GLY A 119 -4.36 -12.18 15.69
C GLY A 119 -4.98 -10.97 16.41
N ALA A 120 -4.28 -9.84 16.46
CA ALA A 120 -4.85 -8.60 16.98
C ALA A 120 -5.91 -8.05 16.01
N GLU A 121 -7.00 -7.54 16.56
CA GLU A 121 -7.95 -6.73 15.80
C GLU A 121 -7.25 -5.46 15.29
N PRO A 122 -7.57 -4.98 14.08
CA PRO A 122 -6.99 -3.77 13.53
C PRO A 122 -7.47 -2.54 14.32
N ASP A 123 -6.68 -2.13 15.30
CA ASP A 123 -6.91 -0.97 16.14
C ASP A 123 -5.59 -0.20 16.32
N GLU A 124 -5.53 1.00 15.75
CA GLU A 124 -4.36 1.88 15.82
C GLU A 124 -3.91 2.16 17.27
N ARG A 125 -4.83 2.08 18.25
CA ARG A 125 -4.54 2.31 19.67
C ARG A 125 -3.74 1.17 20.32
N LEU A 126 -3.69 0.01 19.66
CA LEU A 126 -2.89 -1.14 20.12
C LEU A 126 -1.46 -1.10 19.58
N LEU A 127 -1.16 -0.17 18.66
CA LEU A 127 0.17 -0.04 18.07
C LEU A 127 1.13 0.73 18.99
N PRO A 128 2.45 0.52 18.86
CA PRO A 128 3.44 1.21 19.68
C PRO A 128 3.38 2.74 19.45
N ALA A 129 3.07 3.49 20.52
CA ALA A 129 2.89 4.94 20.46
C ALA A 129 4.18 5.72 20.12
N ASP A 130 5.36 5.11 20.27
CA ASP A 130 6.63 5.68 19.83
C ASP A 130 6.83 5.57 18.30
N LEU A 131 6.14 4.63 17.66
CA LEU A 131 6.16 4.43 16.22
C LEU A 131 5.01 5.17 15.54
N PHE A 132 3.82 5.20 16.17
CA PHE A 132 2.62 5.80 15.61
C PHE A 132 2.06 6.88 16.52
N ASP A 133 1.79 8.04 15.94
CA ASP A 133 1.05 9.13 16.58
C ASP A 133 -0.18 9.47 15.72
N GLU A 134 -1.08 10.31 16.24
CA GLU A 134 -2.35 10.65 15.58
C GLU A 134 -2.18 11.26 14.18
N THR A 135 -1.00 11.79 13.86
CA THR A 135 -0.74 12.38 12.54
C THR A 135 -0.66 11.35 11.44
N PHE A 136 -0.39 10.07 11.76
CA PHE A 136 -0.23 9.00 10.77
C PHE A 136 -1.54 8.45 10.21
N ARG A 137 -2.71 8.91 10.67
CA ARG A 137 -3.99 8.46 10.12
C ARG A 137 -4.02 8.68 8.60
N SER A 138 -4.34 7.61 7.87
CA SER A 138 -4.46 7.64 6.42
C SER A 138 -5.63 8.51 5.98
N GLY A 139 -5.51 9.10 4.79
CA GLY A 139 -6.59 9.86 4.17
C GLY A 139 -6.46 9.91 2.65
N GLU A 140 -7.55 9.60 1.96
CA GLU A 140 -7.67 9.79 0.52
C GLU A 140 -8.15 11.22 0.23
N LEU A 141 -7.26 12.05 -0.32
CA LEU A 141 -7.52 13.48 -0.54
C LEU A 141 -8.41 13.77 -1.76
N CYS A 142 -8.43 12.86 -2.74
CA CYS A 142 -9.15 13.03 -4.01
C CYS A 142 -9.89 11.73 -4.41
N PRO A 143 -10.95 11.31 -3.68
CA PRO A 143 -11.60 10.03 -3.94
C PRO A 143 -12.09 9.90 -5.38
N GLY A 144 -11.66 8.84 -6.07
CA GLY A 144 -12.08 8.52 -7.43
C GLY A 144 -11.38 9.30 -8.55
N GLU A 145 -10.60 10.33 -8.24
CA GLU A 145 -9.89 11.14 -9.24
C GLU A 145 -8.52 10.53 -9.57
N ALA A 146 -8.17 10.43 -10.85
CA ALA A 146 -6.87 9.92 -11.26
C ALA A 146 -5.76 10.95 -10.95
N CYS A 147 -4.61 10.49 -10.44
CA CYS A 147 -3.51 11.41 -10.13
C CYS A 147 -2.68 11.82 -11.37
N VAL A 148 -2.71 11.04 -12.46
CA VAL A 148 -2.04 11.41 -13.72
C VAL A 148 -2.60 12.74 -14.22
N GLY A 149 -1.72 13.71 -14.43
CA GLY A 149 -2.08 15.07 -14.87
C GLY A 149 -2.55 16.00 -13.74
N CYS A 150 -2.65 15.53 -12.50
CA CYS A 150 -2.92 16.38 -11.34
C CYS A 150 -1.68 17.23 -11.00
N GLU A 151 -1.88 18.53 -10.75
CA GLU A 151 -0.80 19.46 -10.39
C GLU A 151 -0.13 19.15 -9.05
N HIS A 152 -0.83 18.44 -8.15
CA HIS A 152 -0.34 18.08 -6.83
C HIS A 152 0.39 16.72 -6.80
N ALA A 153 0.20 15.87 -7.81
CA ALA A 153 0.78 14.53 -7.83
C ALA A 153 2.17 14.58 -8.48
N ARG A 154 3.21 14.37 -7.67
CA ARG A 154 4.59 14.38 -8.16
C ARG A 154 4.97 13.07 -8.81
N GLY A 155 5.83 13.15 -9.82
CA GLY A 155 6.52 11.98 -10.35
C GLY A 155 5.59 10.92 -10.95
N THR A 156 4.42 11.30 -11.48
CA THR A 156 3.45 10.37 -12.06
C THR A 156 3.98 9.60 -13.29
N GLY A 157 5.11 10.03 -13.87
CA GLY A 157 5.88 9.31 -14.90
C GLY A 157 7.10 8.54 -14.37
N SER A 158 7.46 8.71 -13.10
CA SER A 158 8.51 7.95 -12.41
C SER A 158 7.91 6.77 -11.65
N SER A 159 8.54 5.61 -11.71
CA SER A 159 7.95 4.34 -11.27
C SER A 159 7.75 4.20 -9.75
N TRP A 160 8.23 5.14 -8.94
CA TRP A 160 8.37 4.94 -7.49
C TRP A 160 8.00 6.14 -6.62
N PHE A 161 7.72 7.30 -7.21
CA PHE A 161 7.38 8.50 -6.43
C PHE A 161 5.86 8.60 -6.27
N LEU A 162 5.34 8.21 -5.11
CA LEU A 162 3.90 8.16 -4.83
C LEU A 162 3.47 9.30 -3.90
N VAL A 163 3.83 10.53 -4.26
CA VAL A 163 3.62 11.71 -3.41
C VAL A 163 2.54 12.65 -3.99
N CYS A 164 1.53 12.93 -3.17
CA CYS A 164 0.53 13.97 -3.33
C CYS A 164 0.88 15.14 -2.40
N GLU A 165 1.01 16.34 -2.96
CA GLU A 165 1.31 17.57 -2.22
C GLU A 165 0.08 18.43 -1.93
N ARG A 166 -1.11 17.84 -2.12
CA ARG A 166 -2.35 18.53 -1.80
C ARG A 166 -2.44 18.67 -0.29
N ASN A 167 -2.60 19.90 0.20
CA ASN A 167 -2.90 20.12 1.60
C ASN A 167 -4.37 19.74 1.88
N PRO A 168 -4.65 18.94 2.92
CA PRO A 168 -6.03 18.77 3.38
C PRO A 168 -6.53 20.15 3.86
N SER A 169 -7.59 20.63 3.22
CA SER A 169 -8.28 21.88 3.55
C SER A 169 -9.10 21.77 4.84
#